data_AF-A0A8B6G6M0-F1
#
_entry.id   AF-A0A8B6G6M0-F1
#
_cell.length_a   1.000
_cell.length_b   1.000
_cell.length_c   1.000
_cell.angle_alpha   90.00
_cell.angle_beta   90.00
_cell.angle_gamma   90.00
#
_symmetry.space_group_name_H-M   'P 1'
#
loop_
_entity.id
_entity.type
_entity.pdbx_description
1 polymer ?
#
loop_
_entity_poly.entity_id
_entity_poly.type
_entity_poly.pdbx_seq_one_letter_code
_entity_poly.pdbx_strand_id
1 'polypeptide(L)'
;MYLYFLIKVESQLKSALQISINDQYAGSSATDPISVAWNYAFVTFHCCGVYNSTDLSSAKKWNSTNKIPDTCCIVTGNFPDQSGPTDPSCPNKPTTGNSHAHKGCYESILDLILQYNDYIIGISAAIATLQIFTLVAAIVIARTRNKIRPT
;
A
#
# COMPACT_ATOMS: atom_id res chain seq x y z
N MET A 1 12.69 -10.85 22.26
CA MET A 1 11.27 -11.14 21.99
C MET A 1 10.63 -10.14 21.03
N TYR A 2 10.71 -8.82 21.29
CA TYR A 2 10.18 -7.79 20.38
C TYR A 2 10.77 -7.84 18.96
N LEU A 3 12.10 -7.95 18.83
CA LEU A 3 12.77 -8.06 17.51
C LEU A 3 12.31 -9.28 16.70
N TYR A 4 12.10 -10.42 17.36
CA TYR A 4 11.60 -11.63 16.71
C TYR A 4 10.17 -11.44 16.16
N PHE A 5 9.32 -10.78 16.94
CA PHE A 5 7.95 -10.46 16.53
C PHE A 5 7.95 -9.54 15.29
N LEU A 6 8.77 -8.48 15.28
CA LEU A 6 8.88 -7.57 14.14
C LEU A 6 9.31 -8.28 12.86
N ILE A 7 10.38 -9.09 12.92
CA ILE A 7 10.86 -9.87 11.77
C ILE A 7 9.75 -10.80 11.26
N LYS A 8 8.99 -11.42 12.17
CA LYS A 8 7.90 -12.31 11.78
C LYS A 8 6.79 -11.53 11.07
N VAL A 9 6.35 -10.40 11.62
CA VAL A 9 5.32 -9.54 11.01
C VAL A 9 5.74 -9.07 9.62
N GLU A 10 6.97 -8.58 9.47
CA GLU A 10 7.52 -8.16 8.18
C GLU A 10 7.44 -9.29 7.14
N SER A 11 7.93 -10.49 7.49
CA SER A 11 7.92 -11.63 6.57
C SER A 11 6.51 -12.05 6.15
N GLN A 12 5.54 -12.03 7.08
CA GLN A 12 4.15 -12.36 6.79
C GLN A 12 3.51 -11.30 5.88
N LEU A 13 3.80 -10.02 6.13
CA LEU A 13 3.27 -8.93 5.34
C LEU A 13 3.82 -8.96 3.91
N LYS A 14 5.15 -9.10 3.75
CA LYS A 14 5.78 -9.26 2.43
C LYS A 14 5.23 -10.47 1.68
N SER A 15 5.02 -11.60 2.36
CA SER A 15 4.43 -12.80 1.76
C SER A 15 2.99 -12.56 1.30
N ALA A 16 2.15 -11.91 2.11
CA ALA A 16 0.79 -11.57 1.72
C ALA A 16 0.74 -10.61 0.51
N LEU A 17 1.63 -9.61 0.49
CA LEU A 17 1.77 -8.70 -0.64
C LEU A 17 2.19 -9.44 -1.92
N GLN A 18 3.15 -10.37 -1.83
CA GLN A 18 3.55 -11.18 -2.98
C GLN A 18 2.41 -12.04 -3.50
N ILE A 19 1.62 -12.66 -2.63
CA ILE A 19 0.42 -13.42 -3.04
C ILE A 19 -0.55 -12.51 -3.79
N SER A 20 -0.76 -11.27 -3.32
CA SER A 20 -1.66 -10.32 -3.99
C SER A 20 -1.20 -9.95 -5.40
N ILE A 21 0.11 -9.69 -5.60
CA ILE A 21 0.66 -9.45 -6.95
C ILE A 21 0.52 -10.70 -7.81
N ASN A 22 0.94 -11.85 -7.29
CA ASN A 22 1.03 -13.09 -8.06
C ASN A 22 -0.35 -13.58 -8.55
N ASP A 23 -1.37 -13.48 -7.70
CA ASP A 23 -2.67 -14.09 -7.97
C ASP A 23 -3.76 -13.11 -8.38
N GLN A 24 -3.58 -11.80 -8.16
CA GLN A 24 -4.65 -10.82 -8.34
C GLN A 24 -4.29 -9.66 -9.26
N TYR A 25 -3.03 -9.25 -9.32
CA TYR A 25 -2.62 -8.12 -10.15
C TYR A 25 -2.80 -8.41 -11.64
N ALA A 26 -3.56 -7.57 -12.33
CA ALA A 26 -3.95 -7.71 -13.73
C ALA A 26 -3.43 -6.60 -14.65
N GLY A 27 -2.75 -5.57 -14.12
CA GLY A 27 -2.07 -4.53 -14.91
C GLY A 27 -2.54 -3.10 -14.68
N SER A 28 -1.95 -2.16 -15.43
CA SER A 28 -2.21 -0.71 -15.32
C SER A 28 -3.64 -0.31 -15.68
N SER A 29 -4.26 -1.00 -16.66
CA SER A 29 -5.63 -0.72 -17.11
C SER A 29 -6.71 -1.50 -16.37
N ALA A 30 -6.33 -2.34 -15.40
CA ALA A 30 -7.29 -3.15 -14.67
C ALA A 30 -8.05 -2.31 -13.63
N THR A 31 -9.36 -2.55 -13.54
CA THR A 31 -10.26 -1.82 -12.64
C THR A 31 -10.54 -2.56 -11.33
N ASP A 32 -9.95 -3.75 -11.14
CA ASP A 32 -10.13 -4.49 -9.89
C ASP A 32 -9.40 -3.76 -8.75
N PRO A 33 -9.94 -3.81 -7.51
CA PRO A 33 -9.41 -3.02 -6.41
C PRO A 33 -7.94 -3.31 -6.09
N ILE A 34 -7.47 -4.53 -6.33
CA ILE A 34 -6.11 -4.95 -6.01
C ILE A 34 -5.13 -4.37 -7.03
N SER A 35 -5.45 -4.46 -8.33
CA SER A 35 -4.64 -3.80 -9.36
C SER A 35 -4.64 -2.29 -9.21
N VAL A 36 -5.79 -1.68 -8.91
CA VAL A 36 -5.89 -0.23 -8.64
C VAL A 36 -5.03 0.16 -7.44
N ALA A 37 -5.06 -0.60 -6.34
CA ALA A 37 -4.23 -0.34 -5.16
C ALA A 37 -2.73 -0.45 -5.48
N TRP A 38 -2.31 -1.44 -6.26
CA TRP A 38 -0.93 -1.58 -6.70
C TRP A 38 -0.50 -0.45 -7.64
N ASN A 39 -1.34 -0.09 -8.61
CA ASN A 39 -1.10 1.03 -9.52
C ASN A 39 -0.96 2.36 -8.77
N TYR A 40 -1.84 2.61 -7.79
CA TYR A 40 -1.74 3.75 -6.90
C TYR A 40 -0.42 3.73 -6.12
N ALA A 41 -0.03 2.58 -5.57
CA ALA A 41 1.21 2.44 -4.81
C ALA A 41 2.45 2.70 -5.67
N PHE A 42 2.51 2.16 -6.89
CA PHE A 42 3.63 2.35 -7.81
C PHE A 42 3.88 3.83 -8.13
N VAL A 43 2.80 4.55 -8.45
CA VAL A 43 2.86 5.99 -8.76
C VAL A 43 3.17 6.81 -7.51
N THR A 44 2.46 6.58 -6.41
CA THR A 44 2.54 7.44 -5.21
C THR A 44 3.85 7.27 -4.45
N PHE A 45 4.32 6.02 -4.32
CA PHE A 45 5.51 5.70 -3.51
C PHE A 45 6.76 5.52 -4.36
N HIS A 46 6.68 5.78 -5.68
CA HIS A 46 7.81 5.74 -6.61
C HIS A 46 8.56 4.39 -6.52
N CYS A 47 7.82 3.31 -6.70
CA CYS A 47 8.27 1.93 -6.51
C CYS A 47 7.65 1.00 -7.55
N CYS A 48 8.14 -0.23 -7.64
CA CYS A 48 7.58 -1.25 -8.52
C CYS A 48 7.74 -2.64 -7.89
N GLY A 49 6.65 -3.38 -7.72
CA GLY A 49 6.65 -4.69 -7.04
C GLY A 49 6.81 -4.61 -5.51
N VAL A 50 6.83 -5.76 -4.84
CA VAL A 50 7.01 -5.84 -3.38
C VAL A 50 8.45 -5.50 -3.02
N TYR A 51 9.39 -6.19 -3.67
CA TYR A 51 10.83 -6.05 -3.52
C TYR A 51 11.44 -5.27 -4.68
N ASN A 52 10.99 -5.52 -5.90
CA ASN A 52 11.32 -4.78 -7.12
C ASN A 52 10.45 -5.32 -8.29
N SER A 53 10.65 -4.80 -9.51
CA SER A 53 9.83 -5.16 -10.68
C SER A 53 9.84 -6.65 -11.04
N THR A 54 10.83 -7.45 -10.61
CA THR A 54 10.85 -8.89 -10.90
C THR A 54 9.69 -9.63 -10.27
N ASP A 55 9.06 -9.10 -9.22
CA ASP A 55 7.85 -9.73 -8.64
C ASP A 55 6.72 -9.85 -9.66
N LEU A 56 6.66 -8.92 -10.62
CA LEU A 56 5.62 -8.88 -11.64
C LEU A 56 5.75 -10.03 -12.65
N SER A 57 6.91 -10.67 -12.79
CA SER A 57 7.03 -11.87 -13.64
C SER A 57 6.23 -13.06 -13.10
N SER A 58 5.84 -13.01 -11.83
CA SER A 58 5.03 -14.04 -11.17
C SER A 58 3.54 -13.67 -11.13
N ALA A 59 3.16 -12.50 -11.65
CA ALA A 59 1.77 -12.03 -11.72
C ALA A 59 0.99 -12.78 -12.81
N LYS A 60 0.25 -13.81 -12.40
CA LYS A 60 -0.44 -14.76 -13.31
C LYS A 60 -1.52 -14.10 -14.16
N LYS A 61 -2.17 -13.04 -13.65
CA LYS A 61 -3.25 -12.33 -14.36
C LYS A 61 -2.74 -11.17 -15.21
N TRP A 62 -1.49 -10.76 -15.03
CA TRP A 62 -0.89 -9.70 -15.81
C TRP A 62 -0.29 -10.25 -17.10
N ASN A 63 -1.14 -10.37 -18.11
CA ASN A 63 -0.75 -10.82 -19.44
C ASN A 63 -0.38 -9.61 -20.32
N SER A 64 0.85 -9.13 -20.20
CA SER A 64 1.37 -8.01 -20.97
C SER A 64 2.67 -8.39 -21.67
N THR A 65 2.92 -7.78 -22.82
CA THR A 65 4.21 -7.83 -23.52
C THR A 65 5.23 -6.88 -22.89
N ASN A 66 4.78 -5.94 -22.06
CA ASN A 66 5.64 -4.98 -21.36
C ASN A 66 6.41 -5.69 -20.23
N LYS A 67 7.62 -5.22 -19.96
CA LYS A 67 8.45 -5.71 -18.84
C LYS A 67 7.96 -5.20 -17.48
N ILE A 68 7.38 -4.00 -17.46
CA ILE A 68 6.75 -3.40 -16.28
C ILE A 68 5.43 -2.70 -16.69
N PRO A 69 4.48 -2.54 -15.75
CA PRO A 69 3.30 -1.70 -15.94
C PRO A 69 3.69 -0.23 -16.16
N ASP A 70 2.83 0.50 -16.88
CA ASP A 70 3.04 1.93 -17.12
C ASP A 70 3.09 2.74 -15.82
N THR A 71 2.40 2.27 -14.78
CA THR A 71 2.34 2.86 -13.44
C THR A 71 3.65 2.73 -12.65
N CYS A 72 4.56 1.84 -13.07
CA CYS A 72 5.93 1.75 -12.53
C CYS A 72 6.92 2.72 -13.21
N CYS A 73 6.51 3.38 -14.31
CA CYS A 73 7.31 4.37 -15.00
C CYS A 73 7.23 5.73 -14.32
N ILE A 74 8.18 6.61 -14.64
CA ILE A 74 8.09 8.01 -14.22
C ILE A 74 6.96 8.67 -15.00
N VAL A 75 5.90 9.03 -14.28
CA VAL A 75 4.71 9.70 -14.81
C VAL A 75 4.67 11.16 -14.37
N THR A 76 3.87 11.96 -15.06
CA THR A 76 3.60 13.35 -14.67
C THR A 76 2.18 13.44 -14.11
N GLY A 77 2.01 14.13 -12.99
CA GLY A 77 0.73 14.18 -12.27
C GLY A 77 0.62 13.11 -11.18
N ASN A 78 -0.55 13.06 -10.55
CA ASN A 78 -0.85 12.17 -9.43
C ASN A 78 -1.93 11.17 -9.83
N PHE A 79 -1.94 10.02 -9.17
CA PHE A 79 -3.00 9.03 -9.37
C PHE A 79 -4.38 9.56 -8.94
N PRO A 80 -5.46 9.36 -9.72
CA PRO A 80 -5.57 8.61 -10.99
C PRO A 80 -5.37 9.44 -12.27
N ASP A 81 -5.16 10.74 -12.15
CA ASP A 81 -5.13 11.70 -13.25
C ASP A 81 -3.74 11.84 -13.90
N GLN A 82 -2.84 10.88 -13.70
CA GLN A 82 -1.50 10.93 -14.27
C GLN A 82 -1.57 10.90 -15.80
N SER A 83 -0.84 11.81 -16.45
CA SER A 83 -0.44 11.58 -17.83
C SER A 83 0.42 10.31 -17.85
N GLY A 84 0.27 9.49 -18.90
CA GLY A 84 1.03 8.25 -19.05
C GLY A 84 2.56 8.44 -18.94
N PRO A 85 3.34 7.37 -19.13
CA PRO A 85 4.79 7.40 -18.96
C PRO A 85 5.44 8.59 -19.68
N THR A 86 6.28 9.35 -18.97
CA THR A 86 7.03 10.47 -19.56
C THR A 86 7.92 10.00 -20.71
N ASP A 87 8.46 8.78 -20.57
CA ASP A 87 9.15 8.04 -21.63
C ASP A 87 8.25 6.88 -22.11
N PRO A 88 7.70 6.94 -23.33
CA PRO A 88 6.85 5.88 -23.89
C PRO A 88 7.55 4.52 -24.02
N SER A 89 8.89 4.49 -24.01
CA SER A 89 9.65 3.24 -24.09
C SER A 89 9.83 2.54 -22.74
N CYS A 90 9.58 3.24 -21.64
CA CYS A 90 9.80 2.73 -20.28
C CYS A 90 9.15 1.37 -19.98
N PRO A 91 7.87 1.10 -20.35
CA PRO A 91 7.25 -0.19 -20.05
C PRO A 91 7.98 -1.38 -20.68
N ASN A 92 8.65 -1.16 -21.82
CA ASN A 92 9.38 -2.19 -22.57
C ASN A 92 10.89 -2.19 -22.24
N LYS A 93 11.47 -1.02 -21.96
CA LYS A 93 12.88 -0.77 -21.68
C LYS A 93 13.03 0.06 -20.40
N PRO A 94 12.74 -0.53 -19.23
CA PRO A 94 12.89 0.16 -17.97
C PRO A 94 14.37 0.39 -17.67
N THR A 95 14.68 1.61 -17.26
CA THR A 95 16.00 2.06 -16.79
C THR A 95 15.83 2.79 -15.46
N THR A 96 16.93 3.04 -14.76
CA THR A 96 16.90 3.82 -13.51
C THR A 96 16.52 5.29 -13.72
N GLY A 97 16.61 5.80 -14.96
CA GLY A 97 16.28 7.19 -15.29
C GLY A 97 14.84 7.41 -15.79
N ASN A 98 14.10 6.35 -16.11
CA ASN A 98 12.72 6.46 -16.62
C ASN A 98 11.69 5.64 -15.82
N SER A 99 12.14 4.89 -14.80
CA SER A 99 11.29 3.97 -14.05
C SER A 99 11.74 3.78 -12.61
N HIS A 100 10.83 3.28 -11.78
CA HIS A 100 11.11 2.86 -10.40
C HIS A 100 11.28 1.34 -10.27
N ALA A 101 11.65 0.66 -11.37
CA ALA A 101 11.70 -0.80 -11.46
C ALA A 101 12.61 -1.46 -10.41
N HIS A 102 13.67 -0.77 -9.98
CA HIS A 102 14.65 -1.31 -9.04
C HIS A 102 14.25 -1.19 -7.56
N LYS A 103 13.16 -0.47 -7.25
CA LYS A 103 12.77 -0.13 -5.89
C LYS A 103 11.48 -0.84 -5.47
N GLY A 104 11.50 -1.58 -4.39
CA GLY A 104 10.34 -2.26 -3.84
C GLY A 104 9.38 -1.32 -3.09
N CYS A 105 8.08 -1.58 -3.21
CA CYS A 105 7.06 -0.78 -2.55
C CYS A 105 6.99 -1.02 -1.05
N TYR A 106 7.32 -2.22 -0.57
CA TYR A 106 7.35 -2.47 0.87
C TYR A 106 8.32 -1.53 1.58
N GLU A 107 9.58 -1.50 1.11
CA GLU A 107 10.62 -0.65 1.68
C GLU A 107 10.29 0.84 1.48
N SER A 108 9.80 1.22 0.30
CA SER A 108 9.44 2.63 0.02
C SER A 108 8.35 3.17 0.95
N ILE A 109 7.35 2.35 1.26
CA ILE A 109 6.28 2.72 2.20
C ILE A 109 6.81 2.76 3.63
N LEU A 110 7.64 1.78 4.00
CA LEU A 110 8.25 1.72 5.33
C LEU A 110 9.14 2.94 5.59
N ASP A 111 9.97 3.34 4.62
CA ASP A 111 10.79 4.54 4.68
C ASP A 111 9.95 5.80 4.89
N LEU A 112 8.79 5.90 4.20
CA LEU A 112 7.87 7.01 4.38
C LEU A 112 7.28 7.04 5.78
N ILE A 113 6.84 5.89 6.30
CA ILE A 113 6.29 5.79 7.66
C ILE A 113 7.34 6.22 8.69
N LEU A 114 8.58 5.76 8.53
CA LEU A 114 9.68 6.11 9.43
C LEU A 114 10.05 7.59 9.31
N GLN A 115 10.01 8.16 8.12
CA GLN A 115 10.26 9.58 7.88
C GLN A 115 9.21 10.48 8.56
N TYR A 116 7.95 10.08 8.56
CA TYR A 116 6.84 10.84 9.14
C TYR A 116 6.37 10.30 10.50
N ASN A 117 7.21 9.53 11.20
CA ASN A 117 6.84 8.81 12.41
C ASN A 117 6.29 9.73 13.52
N ASP A 118 6.87 10.93 13.70
CA ASP A 118 6.42 11.88 14.73
C ASP A 118 4.96 12.30 14.52
N TYR A 119 4.56 12.54 13.27
CA TYR A 119 3.18 12.87 12.92
C TYR A 119 2.24 11.68 13.12
N ILE A 120 2.67 10.48 12.74
CA ILE A 120 1.89 9.25 12.88
C ILE A 120 1.61 8.94 14.35
N ILE A 121 2.63 9.07 15.21
CA ILE A 121 2.48 8.89 16.66
C ILE A 121 1.46 9.89 17.22
N GLY A 122 1.58 11.17 16.84
CA GLY A 122 0.64 12.21 17.27
C GLY A 122 -0.81 11.92 16.89
N ILE A 123 -1.05 11.56 15.62
CA ILE A 123 -2.38 11.19 15.13
C ILE A 123 -2.91 9.95 15.86
N SER A 124 -2.07 8.93 16.05
CA SER A 124 -2.48 7.70 16.74
C SER A 124 -2.90 7.94 18.19
N ALA A 125 -2.19 8.82 18.91
CA ALA A 125 -2.51 9.18 20.29
C ALA A 125 -3.83 9.95 20.40
N ALA A 126 -4.10 10.85 19.46
CA ALA A 126 -5.36 11.58 19.38
C ALA A 126 -6.55 10.62 19.14
N ILE A 127 -6.40 9.68 18.20
CA ILE A 127 -7.41 8.65 17.91
C ILE A 127 -7.65 7.76 19.13
N ALA A 128 -6.58 7.30 19.79
CA ALA A 128 -6.70 6.47 21.00
C ALA A 128 -7.46 7.20 22.12
N THR A 129 -7.21 8.49 22.29
CA THR A 129 -7.89 9.31 23.29
C THR A 129 -9.39 9.45 22.96
N LEU A 130 -9.72 9.74 21.70
CA LEU A 130 -11.12 9.81 21.23
C LEU A 130 -11.83 8.47 21.42
N GLN A 131 -11.14 7.36 21.17
CA GLN A 131 -11.69 6.01 21.36
C GLN A 131 -12.03 5.75 22.83
N ILE A 132 -11.18 6.17 23.77
CA ILE A 132 -11.43 6.04 25.21
C ILE A 132 -12.67 6.86 25.61
N PHE A 133 -12.79 8.11 25.14
CA PHE A 133 -13.97 8.93 25.40
C PHE A 133 -15.25 8.27 24.88
N THR A 134 -15.20 7.70 23.67
CA THR A 134 -16.32 7.01 23.05
C THR A 134 -16.73 5.76 23.86
N LEU A 135 -15.76 4.98 24.33
CA LEU A 135 -16.01 3.81 25.18
C LEU A 135 -16.65 4.19 26.53
N VAL A 136 -16.15 5.23 27.19
CA VAL A 136 -16.71 5.72 28.46
C VAL A 136 -18.15 6.19 28.25
N ALA A 137 -18.41 6.99 27.22
CA ALA A 137 -19.76 7.45 26.89
C ALA A 137 -20.71 6.27 26.60
N ALA A 138 -20.26 5.27 25.83
CA ALA A 138 -21.04 4.07 25.54
C ALA A 138 -21.41 3.29 26.81
N ILE A 139 -20.46 3.12 27.74
CA ILE A 139 -20.71 2.45 29.02
C ILE A 139 -21.73 3.23 29.87
N VAL A 140 -21.61 4.56 29.95
CA VAL A 140 -22.54 5.42 30.71
C VAL A 140 -23.96 5.32 30.15
N ILE A 141 -24.11 5.37 28.83
CA ILE A 141 -25.41 5.24 28.15
C ILE A 141 -26.01 3.85 28.40
N ALA A 142 -25.22 2.78 28.25
CA ALA A 142 -25.68 1.41 28.48
C ALA A 142 -26.15 1.19 29.92
N ARG A 143 -25.41 1.71 30.91
CA ARG A 143 -25.79 1.67 32.33
C ARG A 143 -27.08 2.44 32.60
N THR A 144 -27.24 3.61 32.01
CA THR A 144 -28.44 4.44 32.17
C THR A 144 -29.68 3.77 31.57
N ARG A 145 -29.55 3.18 30.37
CA ARG A 145 -30.63 2.44 29.71
C ARG A 145 -31.11 1.26 30.56
N ASN A 146 -30.19 0.48 31.12
CA ASN A 146 -30.54 -0.67 31.98
C ASN A 146 -31.23 -0.23 33.28
N LYS A 147 -30.94 0.97 33.79
CA LYS A 147 -31.63 1.52 34.97
C LYS A 147 -33.07 1.93 34.66
N ILE A 148 -33.35 2.42 33.44
CA ILE A 148 -34.68 2.91 33.03
C ILE A 148 -35.58 1.75 32.54
N ARG A 149 -35.02 0.75 31.86
CA ARG A 149 -35.69 -0.52 31.53
C ARG A 149 -34.86 -1.69 32.09
N PRO A 150 -35.07 -2.06 33.36
CA PRO A 150 -34.57 -3.35 33.84
C PRO A 150 -35.37 -4.44 33.13
N THR A 151 -34.68 -5.23 32.29
CA THR A 151 -35.22 -6.50 31.77
C THR A 151 -35.40 -7.50 32.89
#